data_AF-A0A2A8VFL2-F1
#
_entry.id   AF-A0A2A8VFL2-F1
#
_cell.length_a   1.000
_cell.length_b   1.000
_cell.length_c   1.000
_cell.angle_alpha   90.00
_cell.angle_beta   90.00
_cell.angle_gamma   90.00
#
_symmetry.space_group_name_H-M   'P 1'
#
loop_
_entity.id
_entity.type
_entity.pdbx_description
1 polymer ?
#
loop_
_entity_poly.entity_id
_entity_poly.type
_entity_poly.pdbx_seq_one_letter_code
_entity_poly.pdbx_strand_id
1 'polypeptide(L)' 'MAYQYSKGWYLQELKKMGITHHPLEKRKLENYKTFVVRNLYFQKVSK' A
#
# COMPACT_ATOMS: atom_id res chain seq x y z
N MET A 1 11.86 12.34 1.68
CA MET A 1 10.55 12.27 2.39
C MET A 1 9.47 11.90 1.39
N ALA A 2 8.59 10.94 1.70
CA ALA A 2 7.39 10.73 0.87
C ALA A 2 6.30 11.71 1.29
N TYR A 3 5.67 12.39 0.32
CA TYR A 3 4.58 13.34 0.59
C TYR A 3 3.34 12.60 1.10
N GLN A 4 2.64 13.14 2.10
CA GLN A 4 1.45 12.50 2.67
C GLN A 4 0.40 12.22 1.58
N TYR A 5 -0.19 11.03 1.59
CA TYR A 5 -1.11 10.53 0.54
C TYR A 5 -0.50 10.31 -0.86
N SER A 6 0.83 10.38 -1.01
CA SER A 6 1.50 9.91 -2.24
C SER A 6 1.56 8.38 -2.30
N LYS A 7 1.84 7.82 -3.48
CA LYS A 7 2.08 6.38 -3.66
C LYS A 7 3.15 5.86 -2.67
N GLY A 8 4.24 6.62 -2.52
CA GLY A 8 5.33 6.28 -1.61
C GLY A 8 4.87 6.26 -0.15
N TRP A 9 4.02 7.19 0.25
CA TRP A 9 3.47 7.23 1.61
C TRP A 9 2.57 6.03 1.90
N TYR A 10 1.67 5.66 0.99
CA TYR A 10 0.85 4.46 1.14
C TYR A 10 1.70 3.17 1.17
N LEU A 11 2.75 3.10 0.35
CA LEU A 11 3.68 1.96 0.38
C LEU A 11 4.43 1.88 1.71
N GLN A 12 4.87 3.00 2.27
CA GLN A 12 5.53 3.03 3.58
C GLN A 12 4.58 2.60 4.70
N GLU A 13 3.35 3.12 4.72
CA GLU A 13 2.35 2.72 5.71
C GLU A 13 2.02 1.23 5.62
N LEU A 14 1.78 0.70 4.42
CA LEU A 14 1.54 -0.73 4.23
C LEU A 14 2.77 -1.57 4.65
N LYS A 15 3.99 -1.12 4.33
CA LYS A 15 5.23 -1.78 4.78
C LYS A 15 5.35 -1.78 6.30
N LYS A 16 5.01 -0.68 7.00
CA LYS A 16 4.98 -0.62 8.47
C LYS A 16 3.97 -1.60 9.08
N MET A 17 2.84 -1.83 8.40
CA MET A 17 1.86 -2.85 8.79
C MET A 17 2.30 -4.28 8.45
N GLY A 18 3.51 -4.49 7.92
CA GLY A 18 4.04 -5.79 7.50
C GLY A 18 3.54 -6.25 6.12
N ILE A 19 2.80 -5.40 5.40
CA ILE A 19 2.23 -5.72 4.09
C ILE A 19 3.20 -5.22 3.01
N THR A 20 4.00 -6.14 2.48
CA THR A 20 4.95 -5.89 1.37
C THR A 20 4.42 -6.38 0.03
N HIS A 21 3.46 -7.31 0.06
CA HIS A 21 2.89 -7.99 -1.09
C HIS A 21 1.37 -7.85 -1.09
N HIS A 22 0.80 -7.83 -2.30
CA HIS A 22 -0.65 -7.83 -2.45
C HIS A 22 -1.23 -9.20 -2.05
N PRO A 23 -2.31 -9.27 -1.24
CA PRO A 23 -2.83 -10.52 -0.70
C PRO A 23 -3.33 -11.51 -1.76
N LEU A 24 -3.80 -11.03 -2.91
CA LEU A 24 -4.34 -11.87 -3.99
C LEU A 24 -3.25 -12.44 -4.91
N GLU A 25 -2.50 -11.58 -5.60
CA GLU A 25 -1.52 -12.01 -6.60
C GLU A 25 -0.12 -12.27 -6.04
N LYS A 26 0.14 -12.00 -4.74
CA LYS A 26 1.45 -12.12 -4.09
C LYS A 26 2.58 -11.32 -4.75
N ARG A 27 2.25 -10.34 -5.59
CA ARG A 27 3.23 -9.43 -6.22
C ARG A 27 3.57 -8.28 -5.28
N LYS A 28 4.78 -7.72 -5.43
CA LYS A 28 5.24 -6.55 -4.68
C LYS A 28 4.29 -5.36 -4.90
N LEU A 29 3.96 -4.65 -3.82
CA LEU A 29 3.06 -3.47 -3.88
C LEU A 29 3.59 -2.35 -4.80
N GLU A 30 4.90 -2.31 -5.01
CA GLU A 30 5.57 -1.30 -5.85
C GLU A 30 5.16 -1.40 -7.33
N ASN A 31 4.84 -2.61 -7.80
CA ASN A 31 4.40 -2.88 -9.17
C ASN A 31 2.96 -2.46 -9.41
N TYR A 32 2.20 -2.16 -8.35
CA TYR A 32 0.81 -1.76 -8.48
C TYR A 32 0.65 -0.26 -8.71
N LYS A 33 -0.47 0.09 -9.36
CA LYS A 33 -0.90 1.47 -9.52
C LYS A 33 -1.28 2.08 -8.16
N THR A 34 -1.12 3.40 -8.03
CA THR A 34 -1.38 4.14 -6.79
C THR A 34 -2.78 3.89 -6.24
N PHE A 35 -3.81 3.80 -7.10
CA PHE A 35 -5.19 3.56 -6.64
C PHE A 35 -5.37 2.18 -5.99
N VAL A 36 -4.62 1.15 -6.44
CA VAL A 36 -4.67 -0.19 -5.84
C VAL A 36 -4.04 -0.17 -4.47
N VAL A 37 -2.85 0.42 -4.35
CA VAL A 37 -2.13 0.57 -3.08
C VAL A 37 -2.95 1.39 -2.09
N ARG A 38 -3.55 2.50 -2.56
CA ARG A 38 -4.47 3.34 -1.80
C ARG A 38 -5.66 2.52 -1.29
N ASN A 39 -6.36 1.79 -2.17
CA ASN A 39 -7.51 0.99 -1.79
C ASN A 39 -7.14 -0.10 -0.78
N LEU A 40 -5.99 -0.76 -0.95
CA LEU A 40 -5.50 -1.76 0.00
C LEU A 40 -5.23 -1.14 1.38
N TYR A 41 -4.63 0.05 1.44
CA TYR A 41 -4.44 0.78 2.69
C TYR A 41 -5.79 1.08 3.36
N PHE A 42 -6.77 1.62 2.63
CA PHE A 42 -8.09 1.89 3.18
C PHE A 42 -8.79 0.61 3.68
N GLN A 43 -8.70 -0.51 2.94
CA GLN A 43 -9.26 -1.78 3.40
C GLN A 43 -8.62 -2.31 4.70
N LYS A 44 -7.35 -1.97 4.95
CA LYS A 44 -6.62 -2.40 6.14
C LYS A 44 -6.83 -1.48 7.34
N VAL A 45 -7.00 -0.19 7.11
CA VAL A 45 -7.24 0.81 8.16
C VAL A 45 -8.72 0.94 8.54
N SER A 46 -9.64 0.67 7.62
CA SER A 46 -11.09 0.78 7.85
C SER A 46 -11.69 -0.43 8.60
N LYS A 47 -10.87 -1.23 9.29
CA LYS A 47 -11.28 -2.42 10.03
C LYS A 47 -10.87 -2.27 11.49
#